data_AF-A0A445DBI0-F1
#
_entry.id   AF-A0A445DBI0-F1
#
_cell.length_a   1.000
_cell.length_b   1.000
_cell.length_c   1.000
_cell.angle_alpha   90.00
_cell.angle_beta   90.00
_cell.angle_gamma   90.00
#
_symmetry.space_group_name_H-M   'P 1'
#
loop_
_entity.id
_entity.type
_entity.pdbx_description
1 polymer ?
#
loop_
_entity_poly.entity_id
_entity_poly.type
_entity_poly.pdbx_seq_one_letter_code
_entity_poly.pdbx_strand_id
1 'polypeptide(L)'
;MPCLPPPYKRPISRPSKKRKKDSSEQNSGSQYNAKRRYGHITCQTCKRVGHNSRTCPERSTGAAAQEEGIDEDEAREQEANWEETMEAAHAAHVADEENLIQNHQKVSLMR
;
A
#
# COMPACT_ATOMS: atom_id res chain seq x y z
N MET A 1 -19.95 24.87 -16.40
CA MET A 1 -18.57 25.38 -16.56
C MET A 1 -17.67 24.62 -15.60
N PRO A 2 -16.63 23.91 -16.08
CA PRO A 2 -15.70 23.22 -15.18
C PRO A 2 -14.84 24.23 -14.43
N CYS A 3 -14.70 24.07 -13.12
CA CYS A 3 -13.84 24.91 -12.30
C CYS A 3 -12.37 24.50 -12.52
N LEU A 4 -11.57 25.43 -13.04
CA LEU A 4 -10.13 25.24 -13.16
C LEU A 4 -9.46 25.50 -11.81
N PRO A 5 -8.43 24.72 -11.46
CA PRO A 5 -7.67 24.96 -10.23
C PRO A 5 -7.04 26.36 -10.28
N PRO A 6 -6.84 26.98 -9.10
CA PRO A 6 -6.28 28.32 -9.02
C PRO A 6 -4.88 28.36 -9.64
N PRO A 7 -4.51 29.46 -10.31
CA PRO A 7 -3.21 29.60 -10.95
C PRO A 7 -2.10 29.53 -9.90
N TYR A 8 -1.18 28.57 -10.07
CA TYR A 8 -0.08 28.33 -9.14
C TYR A 8 0.86 29.53 -9.06
N LYS A 9 1.06 30.07 -7.85
CA LYS A 9 2.06 31.09 -7.56
C LYS A 9 3.23 30.46 -6.80
N ARG A 10 4.45 30.82 -7.21
CA ARG A 10 5.67 30.41 -6.51
C ARG A 10 5.68 31.07 -5.12
N PRO A 11 6.01 30.35 -4.03
CA PRO A 11 6.11 30.96 -2.71
C PRO A 11 7.23 32.00 -2.69
N ILE A 12 7.04 33.07 -1.91
CA ILE A 12 7.95 34.23 -1.82
C ILE A 12 9.38 33.79 -1.48
N SER A 13 9.51 32.73 -0.70
CA SER A 13 10.81 32.18 -0.27
C SER A 13 11.55 31.39 -1.37
N ARG A 14 10.89 31.03 -2.49
CA ARG A 14 11.54 30.25 -3.56
C ARG A 14 12.30 31.16 -4.51
N PRO A 15 13.64 31.12 -4.54
CA PRO A 15 14.42 32.01 -5.40
C PRO A 15 13.97 31.90 -6.85
N SER A 16 13.74 33.06 -7.49
CA SER A 16 13.26 33.09 -8.88
C SER A 16 14.32 32.54 -9.83
N LYS A 17 15.58 32.92 -9.59
CA LYS A 17 16.78 32.56 -10.35
C LYS A 17 17.63 31.56 -9.56
N LYS A 18 18.40 30.73 -10.27
CA LYS A 18 19.46 29.91 -9.66
C LYS A 18 20.50 30.82 -9.00
N ARG A 19 20.84 30.55 -7.72
CA ARG A 19 21.92 31.25 -7.00
C ARG A 19 23.28 30.88 -7.62
N LYS A 20 24.22 31.84 -7.71
CA LYS A 20 25.61 31.56 -8.06
C LYS A 20 26.33 30.91 -6.87
N LYS A 21 27.13 29.88 -7.14
CA LYS A 21 27.97 29.22 -6.14
C LYS A 21 29.13 30.13 -5.75
N ASP A 22 29.40 30.27 -4.45
CA ASP A 22 30.52 31.06 -3.95
C ASP A 22 31.83 30.25 -4.00
N SER A 23 32.97 30.93 -4.10
CA SER A 23 34.31 30.31 -4.15
C SER A 23 34.66 29.46 -2.92
N SER A 24 34.09 29.81 -1.76
CA SER A 24 34.29 29.08 -0.50
C SER A 24 33.44 27.82 -0.37
N GLU A 25 32.42 27.66 -1.22
CA GLU A 25 31.52 26.51 -1.14
C GLU A 25 32.17 25.26 -1.76
N GLN A 26 32.49 24.26 -0.92
CA GLN A 26 33.00 22.99 -1.38
C GLN A 26 32.00 22.30 -2.33
N ASN A 27 32.50 21.67 -3.39
CA ASN A 27 31.70 20.75 -4.20
C ASN A 27 31.64 19.41 -3.49
N SER A 28 30.87 19.34 -2.40
CA SER A 28 30.45 18.06 -1.84
C SER A 28 29.60 17.39 -2.91
N GLY A 29 30.23 16.49 -3.68
CA GLY A 29 29.54 15.62 -4.61
C GLY A 29 28.29 15.08 -3.94
N SER A 30 27.20 15.08 -4.68
CA SER A 30 25.91 14.67 -4.15
C SER A 30 26.01 13.25 -3.53
N GLN A 31 25.59 13.12 -2.27
CA GLN A 31 25.46 11.81 -1.60
C GLN A 31 24.52 10.87 -2.39
N TYR A 32 23.60 11.44 -3.17
CA TYR A 32 22.63 10.74 -4.02
C TYR A 32 23.21 10.30 -5.39
N ASN A 33 24.46 10.66 -5.70
CA ASN A 33 25.17 10.18 -6.89
C ASN A 33 25.93 8.87 -6.65
N ALA A 34 25.94 8.35 -5.42
CA ALA A 34 26.48 7.02 -5.15
C ALA A 34 25.78 6.02 -6.09
N LYS A 35 26.55 5.36 -6.96
CA LYS A 35 26.03 4.35 -7.88
C LYS A 35 25.41 3.26 -7.01
N ARG A 36 24.08 3.24 -6.93
CA ARG A 36 23.37 2.17 -6.23
C ARG A 36 23.85 0.85 -6.82
N ARG A 37 24.38 -0.02 -5.96
CA ARG A 37 24.78 -1.39 -6.29
C ARG A 37 23.51 -2.21 -6.45
N TYR A 38 22.66 -1.84 -7.40
CA TYR A 38 21.57 -2.70 -7.81
C TYR A 38 22.24 -3.98 -8.32
N GLY A 39 21.89 -5.13 -7.72
CA GLY A 39 22.34 -6.43 -8.21
C GLY A 39 21.90 -6.67 -9.65
N HIS A 40 22.21 -7.85 -10.20
CA HIS A 40 21.75 -8.22 -11.53
C HIS A 40 20.22 -8.13 -11.59
N ILE A 41 19.71 -7.42 -12.60
CA ILE A 41 18.28 -7.29 -12.84
C ILE A 41 17.76 -8.63 -13.34
N THR A 42 16.85 -9.26 -12.59
CA THR A 42 16.14 -10.48 -12.97
C THR A 42 14.79 -10.16 -13.58
N CYS A 43 14.48 -10.76 -14.72
CA CYS A 43 13.17 -10.64 -15.36
C CYS A 43 12.14 -11.51 -14.62
N GLN A 44 10.99 -10.95 -14.24
CA GLN A 44 9.91 -11.74 -13.61
C GLN A 44 9.21 -12.69 -14.60
N THR A 45 9.17 -12.34 -15.88
CA THR A 45 8.50 -13.12 -16.93
C THR A 45 9.29 -14.38 -17.29
N CYS A 46 10.57 -14.24 -17.64
CA CYS A 46 11.40 -15.36 -18.11
C CYS A 46 12.47 -15.83 -17.10
N LYS A 47 12.51 -15.22 -15.90
CA LYS A 47 13.46 -15.54 -14.80
C LYS A 47 14.96 -15.41 -15.14
N ARG A 48 15.31 -14.86 -16.31
CA ARG A 48 16.71 -14.62 -16.73
C ARG A 48 17.23 -13.28 -16.22
N VAL A 49 18.54 -13.18 -16.01
CA VAL A 49 19.22 -11.94 -15.62
C VAL A 49 19.56 -11.06 -16.83
N GLY A 50 19.73 -9.75 -16.60
CA GLY A 50 20.21 -8.79 -17.60
C GLY A 50 19.12 -7.90 -18.22
N HIS A 51 17.85 -8.20 -17.97
CA HIS A 51 16.71 -7.39 -18.45
C HIS A 51 15.55 -7.46 -17.46
N ASN A 52 14.62 -6.50 -17.54
CA ASN A 52 13.39 -6.51 -16.73
C ASN A 52 12.21 -7.03 -17.55
N SER A 53 11.06 -7.26 -16.91
CA SER A 53 9.85 -7.73 -17.57
C SER A 53 9.40 -6.83 -18.74
N ARG A 54 9.61 -5.51 -18.66
CA ARG A 54 9.22 -4.57 -19.73
C ARG A 54 10.06 -4.71 -21.00
N THR A 55 11.31 -5.10 -20.87
CA THR A 55 12.24 -5.32 -22.00
C THR A 55 12.46 -6.81 -22.27
N CYS A 56 11.58 -7.66 -21.78
CA CYS A 56 11.68 -9.09 -21.97
C CYS A 56 11.29 -9.46 -23.41
N PRO A 57 12.15 -10.21 -24.14
CA PRO A 57 11.84 -10.64 -25.51
C PRO A 57 10.65 -11.60 -25.58
N GLU A 58 10.37 -12.33 -24.49
CA GLU A 58 9.25 -13.29 -24.41
C GLU A 58 7.93 -12.61 -23.97
N ARG A 59 7.92 -11.29 -23.73
CA ARG A 59 6.72 -10.58 -23.27
C ARG A 59 5.59 -10.59 -24.30
N SER A 60 5.90 -10.62 -25.59
CA SER A 60 4.89 -10.65 -26.66
C SER A 60 4.18 -11.99 -26.80
N THR A 61 4.70 -13.07 -26.19
CA THR A 61 4.23 -14.43 -26.44
C THR A 61 3.48 -15.07 -25.27
N GLY A 62 3.38 -14.42 -24.10
CA GLY A 62 2.94 -15.11 -22.88
C GLY A 62 2.09 -14.29 -21.90
N ALA A 63 1.32 -13.31 -22.38
CA ALA A 63 0.42 -12.52 -21.55
C ALA A 63 -1.07 -12.88 -21.74
N ALA A 64 -1.37 -14.10 -22.19
CA ALA A 64 -2.68 -14.69 -21.90
C ALA A 64 -2.59 -15.25 -20.48
N ALA A 65 -3.17 -14.51 -19.54
CA ALA A 65 -3.25 -14.85 -18.14
C ALA A 65 -3.62 -16.33 -17.95
N GLN A 66 -2.76 -17.08 -17.27
CA GLN A 66 -3.24 -18.23 -16.50
C GLN A 66 -3.96 -17.62 -15.30
N GLU A 67 -5.23 -17.26 -15.51
CA GLU A 67 -6.22 -17.27 -14.43
C GLU A 67 -6.32 -18.75 -14.02
N GLU A 68 -5.62 -19.11 -12.94
CA GLU A 68 -5.96 -20.31 -12.19
C GLU A 68 -7.43 -20.09 -11.77
N GLY A 69 -8.36 -20.77 -12.40
CA GLY A 69 -9.78 -20.63 -12.12
C GLY A 69 -10.01 -20.93 -10.65
N ILE A 70 -10.25 -19.89 -9.86
CA ILE A 70 -10.66 -20.03 -8.48
C ILE A 70 -12.00 -20.76 -8.54
N ASP A 71 -12.07 -21.94 -7.94
CA ASP A 71 -13.32 -22.69 -7.87
C ASP A 71 -14.35 -21.80 -7.14
N GLU A 72 -15.44 -21.44 -7.83
CA GLU A 72 -16.45 -20.51 -7.32
C GLU A 72 -17.07 -21.01 -6.02
N ASP A 73 -17.06 -22.33 -5.82
CA ASP A 73 -17.52 -22.97 -4.59
C ASP A 73 -16.50 -22.79 -3.44
N GLU A 74 -15.19 -22.91 -3.68
CA GLU A 74 -14.15 -22.65 -2.67
C GLU A 74 -14.12 -21.16 -2.25
N ALA A 75 -14.36 -20.24 -3.20
CA ALA A 75 -14.48 -18.82 -2.89
C ALA A 75 -15.70 -18.54 -2.01
N ARG A 76 -16.85 -19.17 -2.29
CA ARG A 76 -18.07 -19.03 -1.49
C ARG A 76 -17.91 -19.64 -0.08
N GLU A 77 -17.21 -20.75 0.04
CA GLU A 77 -16.92 -21.37 1.34
C GLU A 77 -16.01 -20.50 2.20
N GLN A 78 -14.95 -19.93 1.61
CA GLN A 78 -14.12 -18.94 2.30
C GLN A 78 -14.95 -17.73 2.71
N GLU A 79 -15.92 -17.33 1.88
CA GLU A 79 -16.81 -16.22 2.20
C GLU A 79 -17.71 -16.50 3.43
N ALA A 80 -18.34 -17.67 3.49
CA ALA A 80 -19.14 -18.07 4.63
C ALA A 80 -18.30 -18.20 5.91
N ASN A 81 -17.06 -18.68 5.80
CA ASN A 81 -16.17 -18.85 6.95
C ASN A 81 -15.80 -17.50 7.60
N TRP A 82 -15.49 -16.46 6.83
CA TRP A 82 -15.19 -15.15 7.45
C TRP A 82 -16.44 -14.52 8.05
N GLU A 83 -17.61 -14.66 7.41
CA GLU A 83 -18.87 -14.11 7.92
C GLU A 83 -19.24 -14.75 9.27
N GLU A 84 -19.14 -16.08 9.38
CA GLU A 84 -19.39 -16.82 10.63
C GLU A 84 -18.43 -16.40 11.74
N THR A 85 -17.13 -16.23 11.45
CA THR A 85 -16.15 -15.81 12.47
C THR A 85 -16.40 -14.39 12.97
N MET A 86 -16.81 -13.47 12.10
CA MET A 86 -17.17 -12.11 12.53
C MET A 86 -18.45 -12.09 13.36
N GLU A 87 -19.45 -12.88 12.99
CA GLU A 87 -20.70 -12.99 13.75
C GLU A 87 -20.47 -13.59 15.14
N ALA A 88 -19.65 -14.64 15.24
CA ALA A 88 -19.27 -15.23 16.53
C ALA A 88 -18.50 -14.23 17.42
N ALA A 89 -17.57 -13.46 16.84
CA ALA A 89 -16.85 -12.42 17.57
C ALA A 89 -17.78 -11.30 18.07
N HIS A 90 -18.76 -10.90 17.25
CA HIS A 90 -19.76 -9.91 17.65
C HIS A 90 -20.68 -10.44 18.75
N ALA A 91 -21.15 -11.69 18.63
CA ALA A 91 -21.98 -12.34 19.64
C ALA A 91 -21.28 -12.46 20.99
N ALA A 92 -19.99 -12.81 21.01
CA ALA A 92 -19.20 -12.87 22.24
C ALA A 92 -19.09 -11.49 22.92
N HIS A 93 -18.81 -10.43 22.14
CA HIS A 93 -18.75 -9.07 22.67
C HIS A 93 -20.09 -8.61 23.26
N VAL A 94 -21.21 -8.90 22.59
CA VAL A 94 -22.56 -8.56 23.08
C VAL A 94 -22.88 -9.31 24.38
N ALA A 95 -22.49 -10.59 24.49
CA ALA A 95 -22.70 -11.37 25.70
C ALA A 95 -21.90 -10.82 26.91
N ASP A 96 -20.65 -10.40 26.67
CA ASP A 96 -19.81 -9.77 27.69
C ASP A 96 -20.39 -8.42 28.15
N GLU A 97 -20.91 -7.62 27.22
CA GLU A 97 -21.56 -6.34 27.52
C GLU A 97 -22.86 -6.53 28.32
N GLU A 98 -23.70 -7.50 27.93
CA GLU A 98 -24.93 -7.82 28.65
C GLU A 98 -24.62 -8.29 30.08
N ASN A 99 -23.59 -9.13 30.25
CA ASN A 99 -23.17 -9.59 31.58
C ASN A 99 -22.73 -8.42 32.47
N LEU A 100 -21.97 -7.46 31.90
CA LEU A 100 -21.54 -6.26 32.61
C LEU A 100 -22.73 -5.38 33.02
N ILE A 101 -23.71 -5.20 32.15
CA ILE A 101 -24.94 -4.43 32.42
C ILE A 101 -25.76 -5.09 33.53
N GLN A 102 -25.94 -6.41 33.46
CA GLN A 102 -26.65 -7.16 34.50
C GLN A 102 -25.92 -7.12 35.85
N ASN A 103 -24.59 -7.19 35.84
CA ASN A 103 -23.79 -7.08 37.06
C ASN A 103 -23.91 -5.68 37.69
N HIS A 104 -23.82 -4.63 36.86
CA HIS A 104 -24.02 -3.24 37.30
C HIS A 104 -25.40 -3.02 37.94
N GLN A 105 -26.47 -3.55 37.33
CA GLN A 105 -27.82 -3.45 37.87
C GLN A 105 -27.97 -4.18 39.21
N LYS A 106 -27.39 -5.38 39.36
CA LYS A 106 -27.40 -6.14 40.61
C LYS A 106 -26.66 -5.41 41.74
N VAL A 107 -25.50 -4.82 41.45
CA VAL A 107 -24.73 -4.05 42.44
C VAL A 107 -25.43 -2.74 42.82
N SER A 108 -26.16 -2.12 41.88
CA SER A 108 -26.98 -0.91 42.14
C SER A 108 -28.16 -1.19 43.07
N LEU A 109 -28.78 -2.37 42.97
CA LEU A 109 -29.89 -2.81 43.84
C LEU A 109 -29.45 -3.25 45.26
N MET A 110 -28.14 -3.39 45.50
CA MET A 110 -27.57 -3.82 46.79
C MET A 110 -27.07 -2.65 47.68
N ARG A 111 -27.32 -1.40 47.29
CA ARG A 111 -27.03 -0.17 48.07
C ARG A 111 -28.30 0.42 48.66
#